data_AF-A0A930SZJ2-F1
#
_entry.id   AF-A0A930SZJ2-F1
#
_cell.length_a   1.000
_cell.length_b   1.000
_cell.length_c   1.000
_cell.angle_alpha   90.00
_cell.angle_beta   90.00
_cell.angle_gamma   90.00
#
_symmetry.space_group_name_H-M   'P 1'
#
loop_
_entity.id
_entity.type
_entity.pdbx_description
1 polymer ?
#
loop_
_entity_poly.entity_id
_entity_poly.type
_entity_poly.pdbx_seq_one_letter_code
_entity_poly.pdbx_strand_id
1 'polypeptide(L)'
;MVNENASALNQKNYEAYIATVHPRSGLTEDMTQLFFYLVQFETQYFIDQVTVLEQSDSEAYVMVQQRISDLGGVVSSNVFYTLAKDGSRWKIMGLGQKSGL
;
A
#
# COMPACT_ATOMS: atom_id res chain seq x y z
N MET A 1 3.32 8.21 1.17
CA MET A 1 3.23 6.76 1.49
C MET A 1 2.60 5.94 0.37
N VAL A 2 1.29 6.00 0.09
CA VAL A 2 0.69 5.06 -0.91
C VAL A 2 1.25 5.24 -2.32
N ASN A 3 1.53 6.49 -2.72
CA ASN A 3 2.26 6.77 -3.97
C ASN A 3 3.70 6.26 -3.95
N GLU A 4 4.39 6.32 -2.79
CA GLU A 4 5.75 5.78 -2.64
C GLU A 4 5.73 4.25 -2.75
N ASN A 5 4.72 3.59 -2.19
CA ASN A 5 4.55 2.14 -2.29
C ASN A 5 4.35 1.69 -3.76
N ALA A 6 3.43 2.33 -4.48
CA ALA A 6 3.20 2.07 -5.91
C ALA A 6 4.44 2.37 -6.76
N SER A 7 5.12 3.50 -6.50
CA SER A 7 6.37 3.85 -7.18
C SER A 7 7.47 2.83 -6.93
N ALA A 8 7.58 2.29 -5.71
CA ALA A 8 8.57 1.28 -5.37
C ALA A 8 8.30 -0.04 -6.11
N LEU A 9 7.04 -0.46 -6.25
CA LEU A 9 6.66 -1.62 -7.07
C LEU A 9 7.02 -1.42 -8.55
N ASN A 10 6.68 -0.27 -9.13
CA ASN A 10 6.99 0.06 -10.52
C ASN A 10 8.50 0.06 -10.79
N GLN A 11 9.30 0.46 -9.80
CA GLN A 11 10.77 0.48 -9.89
C GLN A 11 11.41 -0.85 -9.46
N LYS A 12 10.61 -1.84 -9.06
CA LYS A 12 11.07 -3.11 -8.46
C LYS A 12 12.08 -2.86 -7.31
N ASN A 13 11.84 -1.82 -6.51
CA ASN A 13 12.71 -1.41 -5.40
C ASN A 13 12.18 -1.94 -4.06
N TYR A 14 12.76 -3.05 -3.60
CA TYR A 14 12.37 -3.71 -2.36
C TYR A 14 12.52 -2.83 -1.12
N GLU A 15 13.65 -2.12 -0.98
CA GLU A 15 13.95 -1.30 0.19
C GLU A 15 12.95 -0.15 0.32
N ALA A 16 12.66 0.53 -0.78
CA ALA A 16 11.66 1.59 -0.82
C ALA A 16 10.26 1.06 -0.52
N TYR A 17 9.93 -0.14 -1.01
CA TYR A 17 8.63 -0.76 -0.76
C TYR A 17 8.46 -1.11 0.72
N ILE A 18 9.40 -1.84 1.32
CA ILE A 18 9.28 -2.27 2.72
C ILE A 18 9.39 -1.09 3.69
N ALA A 19 10.07 0.01 3.31
CA ALA A 19 10.11 1.24 4.09
C ALA A 19 8.73 1.90 4.27
N THR A 20 7.74 1.55 3.44
CA THR A 20 6.36 2.02 3.59
C THR A 20 5.58 1.27 4.67
N VAL A 21 6.10 0.14 5.16
CA VAL A 21 5.48 -0.69 6.20
C VAL A 21 5.93 -0.23 7.58
N HIS A 22 4.97 -0.08 8.50
CA HIS A 22 5.27 0.30 9.88
C HIS A 22 5.99 -0.85 10.59
N PRO A 23 7.10 -0.63 11.33
CA PRO A 23 7.86 -1.71 12.00
C PRO A 23 7.07 -2.58 12.99
N ARG A 24 5.91 -2.09 13.42
CA ARG A 24 4.98 -2.75 14.36
C ARG A 24 3.77 -3.43 13.69
N SER A 25 3.65 -3.38 12.37
CA SER A 25 2.46 -3.90 11.66
C SER A 25 2.30 -5.41 11.75
N GLY A 26 3.38 -6.15 12.02
CA GLY A 26 3.42 -7.59 11.85
C GLY A 26 3.36 -8.04 10.37
N LEU A 27 3.20 -7.11 9.42
CA LEU A 27 3.02 -7.39 7.99
C LEU A 27 4.33 -7.49 7.21
N THR A 28 5.49 -7.29 7.84
CA THR A 28 6.78 -7.20 7.12
C THR A 28 7.03 -8.44 6.27
N GLU A 29 6.77 -9.63 6.80
CA GLU A 29 6.97 -10.88 6.05
C GLU A 29 5.99 -11.01 4.88
N ASP A 30 4.69 -10.81 5.13
CA ASP A 30 3.64 -10.87 4.10
C ASP A 30 3.90 -9.86 2.97
N MET A 31 4.27 -8.63 3.32
CA MET A 31 4.60 -7.58 2.36
C MET A 31 5.87 -7.91 1.58
N THR A 32 6.86 -8.54 2.21
CA THR A 32 8.08 -9.00 1.52
C THR A 32 7.75 -10.08 0.51
N GLN A 33 6.96 -11.08 0.89
CA GLN A 33 6.52 -12.14 -0.03
C GLN A 33 5.67 -11.57 -1.17
N LEU A 34 4.74 -10.67 -0.86
CA LEU A 34 3.91 -10.00 -1.86
C LEU A 34 4.76 -9.21 -2.85
N PHE A 35 5.77 -8.46 -2.38
CA PHE A 35 6.67 -7.74 -3.26
C PHE A 35 7.35 -8.68 -4.26
N PHE A 36 8.00 -9.75 -3.76
CA PHE A 36 8.72 -10.69 -4.61
C PHE A 36 7.81 -11.45 -5.57
N TYR A 37 6.55 -11.66 -5.21
CA TYR A 37 5.55 -12.20 -6.11
C TYR A 37 5.19 -11.19 -7.22
N LEU A 38 4.85 -9.95 -6.86
CA LEU A 38 4.37 -8.94 -7.80
C LEU A 38 5.43 -8.50 -8.82
N VAL A 39 6.70 -8.40 -8.43
CA VAL A 39 7.77 -7.94 -9.34
C VAL A 39 8.14 -8.96 -10.42
N GLN A 40 7.63 -10.20 -10.34
CA GLN A 40 7.76 -11.18 -11.42
C GLN A 40 6.88 -10.84 -12.63
N PHE A 41 5.86 -10.00 -12.43
CA PHE A 41 4.96 -9.56 -13.48
C PHE A 41 5.39 -8.20 -14.02
N GLU A 42 5.30 -8.01 -15.33
CA GLU A 42 5.49 -6.70 -15.97
C GLU A 42 4.23 -5.86 -15.79
N THR A 43 4.12 -5.24 -14.61
CA THR A 43 2.96 -4.47 -14.16
C THR A 43 3.33 -3.01 -13.89
N GLN A 44 2.36 -2.11 -14.08
CA GLN A 44 2.44 -0.72 -13.63
C GLN A 44 1.26 -0.37 -12.72
N TYR A 45 1.57 0.13 -11.54
CA TYR A 45 0.64 0.56 -10.51
C TYR A 45 0.45 2.08 -10.56
N PHE A 46 -0.81 2.51 -10.51
CA PHE A 46 -1.22 3.91 -10.49
C PHE A 46 -2.17 4.13 -9.32
N ILE A 47 -1.95 5.21 -8.57
CA ILE A 47 -2.89 5.66 -7.54
C ILE A 47 -3.75 6.75 -8.16
N ASP A 48 -5.04 6.47 -8.31
CA ASP A 48 -5.97 7.43 -8.91
C ASP A 48 -6.57 8.35 -7.84
N GLN A 49 -6.96 7.78 -6.70
CA GLN A 49 -7.59 8.54 -5.62
C GLN A 49 -7.27 7.94 -4.26
N VAL A 50 -7.14 8.81 -3.25
CA VAL A 50 -7.06 8.43 -1.84
C VAL A 50 -8.21 9.11 -1.11
N THR A 51 -9.04 8.33 -0.45
CA THR A 51 -10.14 8.80 0.39
C THR A 51 -9.83 8.47 1.84
N VAL A 52 -9.77 9.50 2.69
CA VAL A 52 -9.62 9.31 4.14
C VAL A 52 -11.00 9.01 4.71
N LEU A 53 -11.14 7.83 5.32
CA LEU A 53 -12.39 7.36 5.91
C LEU A 53 -12.46 7.69 7.40
N GLU A 54 -11.36 7.48 8.12
CA GLU A 54 -11.18 7.86 9.52
C GLU A 54 -9.76 8.38 9.74
N GLN A 55 -9.58 9.34 10.65
CA GLN A 55 -8.25 9.85 11.00
C GLN A 55 -8.20 10.39 12.43
N SER A 56 -7.10 10.08 13.11
CA SER A 56 -6.66 10.71 14.36
C SER A 56 -5.27 11.34 14.17
N ASP A 57 -4.68 11.83 15.25
CA ASP A 57 -3.33 12.39 15.21
C ASP A 57 -2.24 11.36 14.88
N SER A 58 -2.47 10.08 15.17
CA SER A 58 -1.48 9.01 15.04
C SER A 58 -1.89 7.87 14.10
N GLU A 59 -3.17 7.77 13.75
CA GLU A 59 -3.71 6.68 12.93
C GLU A 59 -4.66 7.21 11.85
N ALA A 60 -4.78 6.49 10.74
CA ALA A 60 -5.77 6.78 9.71
C ALA A 60 -6.26 5.49 9.05
N TYR A 61 -7.50 5.49 8.59
CA TYR A 61 -8.05 4.47 7.73
C TYR A 61 -8.39 5.09 6.38
N VAL A 62 -7.81 4.54 5.31
CA VAL A 62 -7.93 5.11 3.96
C VAL A 62 -8.38 4.06 2.97
N MET A 63 -9.22 4.47 2.02
CA MET A 63 -9.48 3.74 0.80
C MET A 63 -8.64 4.34 -0.33
N VAL A 64 -7.95 3.48 -1.06
CA VAL A 64 -7.10 3.84 -2.19
C VAL A 64 -7.70 3.20 -3.44
N GLN A 65 -8.13 4.04 -4.38
CA GLN A 65 -8.47 3.58 -5.71
C GLN A 65 -7.18 3.52 -6.54
N GLN A 66 -6.89 2.35 -7.07
CA GLN A 66 -5.69 2.11 -7.87
C GLN A 66 -6.04 1.43 -9.19
N ARG A 67 -5.18 1.64 -10.19
CA ARG A 67 -5.14 0.88 -11.43
C ARG A 67 -3.84 0.11 -11.54
N ILE A 68 -3.95 -1.11 -12.02
CA ILE A 68 -2.81 -1.97 -12.36
C ILE A 68 -2.92 -2.24 -13.84
N SER A 69 -1.88 -1.88 -14.60
CA SER A 69 -1.75 -2.21 -16.01
C SER A 69 -0.76 -3.34 -16.18
N ASP A 70 -1.11 -4.33 -16.99
CA ASP A 70 -0.22 -5.40 -17.45
C ASP A 70 -0.42 -5.67 -18.95
N LEU A 71 0.14 -6.77 -19.46
CA LEU A 71 -0.05 -7.20 -20.87
C LEU A 71 -1.51 -7.60 -21.19
N GLY A 72 -2.32 -7.94 -20.19
CA GLY A 72 -3.71 -8.35 -20.32
C GLY A 72 -4.71 -7.18 -20.25
N GLY A 73 -4.26 -5.99 -19.86
CA GLY A 73 -5.05 -4.77 -19.86
C GLY A 73 -4.90 -3.96 -18.59
N VAL A 74 -5.95 -3.20 -18.23
CA VAL A 74 -5.98 -2.36 -17.03
C VAL A 74 -7.08 -2.84 -16.10
N VAL A 75 -6.71 -3.16 -14.87
CA VAL A 75 -7.64 -3.53 -13.80
C VAL A 75 -7.69 -2.40 -12.78
N SER A 76 -8.90 -1.99 -12.39
CA SER A 76 -9.12 -1.04 -11.30
C SER A 76 -9.54 -1.78 -10.03
N SER A 77 -9.01 -1.38 -8.88
CA SER A 77 -9.40 -1.94 -7.58
C SER A 77 -9.37 -0.89 -6.48
N ASN A 78 -10.14 -1.16 -5.42
CA ASN A 78 -10.08 -0.39 -4.17
C ASN A 78 -9.32 -1.21 -3.13
N VAL A 79 -8.28 -0.61 -2.55
CA VAL A 79 -7.50 -1.20 -1.46
C VAL A 79 -7.67 -0.36 -0.22
N PHE A 80 -7.87 -1.03 0.91
CA PHE A 80 -8.05 -0.37 2.19
C PHE A 80 -6.79 -0.55 3.03
N TYR A 81 -6.31 0.55 3.62
CA TYR A 81 -5.14 0.56 4.47
C TYR A 81 -5.47 1.17 5.83
N THR A 82 -4.98 0.53 6.88
CA THR A 82 -4.80 1.17 8.19
C THR A 82 -3.39 1.73 8.24
N LEU A 83 -3.26 3.00 8.58
CA LEU A 83 -2.01 3.75 8.64
C LEU A 83 -1.70 4.14 10.08
N ALA A 84 -0.41 4.17 10.40
CA ALA A 84 0.07 4.75 11.65
C ALA A 84 1.27 5.67 11.38
N LYS A 85 1.45 6.69 12.22
CA LYS A 85 2.65 7.54 12.18
C LYS A 85 3.86 6.81 12.75
N ASP A 86 4.97 6.90 12.01
CA ASP A 86 6.33 6.59 12.43
C ASP A 86 7.16 7.88 12.29
N GLY A 87 7.33 8.58 13.41
CA GLY A 87 7.80 9.97 13.41
C GLY A 87 6.84 10.91 12.66
N SER A 88 7.35 11.61 11.63
CA SER A 88 6.56 12.50 10.78
C SER A 88 5.90 11.81 9.57
N ARG A 89 6.16 10.51 9.35
CA ARG A 89 5.72 9.79 8.16
C ARG A 89 4.59 8.83 8.49
N TRP A 90 3.59 8.78 7.63
CA TRP A 90 2.57 7.74 7.65
C TRP A 90 3.11 6.45 7.03
N LYS A 91 2.82 5.31 7.66
CA LYS A 91 3.22 3.97 7.20
C LYS A 91 2.06 2.98 7.30
N ILE A 92 2.10 1.93 6.50
CA ILE A 92 1.10 0.85 6.47
C ILE A 92 1.20 0.05 7.78
N MET A 93 0.13 0.08 8.57
CA MET A 93 -0.04 -0.73 9.78
C MET A 93 -0.91 -1.97 9.49
N GLY A 94 -1.87 -1.87 8.59
CA GLY A 94 -2.85 -2.91 8.29
C GLY A 94 -3.33 -2.87 6.85
N LEU A 95 -3.83 -4.00 6.36
CA LEU A 95 -4.49 -4.15 5.06
C LEU A 95 -5.92 -4.66 5.27
N GLY A 96 -6.86 -4.21 4.43
CA GLY A 96 -8.22 -4.75 4.36
C GLY A 96 -9.28 -3.91 5.05
N GLN A 97 -10.48 -4.48 5.13
CA GLN A 97 -11.62 -3.82 5.77
C GLN A 97 -11.45 -3.81 7.28
N LYS A 98 -11.66 -2.66 7.91
CA LYS A 98 -11.73 -2.57 9.37
C LYS A 98 -12.97 -3.31 9.83
N SER A 99 -12.81 -4.45 10.50
CA SER A 99 -13.92 -5.19 11.10
C SER A 99 -14.55 -4.35 12.21
N GLY A 100 -15.67 -3.69 11.92
CA GLY A 100 -16.33 -2.80 12.87
C GLY A 100 -17.36 -1.85 12.26
N LEU A 101 -18.39 -2.42 11.62
CA LEU A 101 -19.77 -1.91 11.63
C LEU A 101 -20.69 -3.08 12.00
#